data_AF-A0A976QBC6-F1
#
_entry.id   AF-A0A976QBC6-F1
#
_cell.length_a   1.000
_cell.length_b   1.000
_cell.length_c   1.000
_cell.angle_alpha   90.00
_cell.angle_beta   90.00
_cell.angle_gamma   90.00
#
_symmetry.space_group_name_H-M   'P 1'
#
loop_
_entity.id
_entity.type
_entity.pdbx_description
1 polymer ?
#
loop_
_entity_poly.entity_id
_entity_poly.type
_entity_poly.pdbx_seq_one_letter_code
_entity_poly.pdbx_strand_id
1 'polypeptide(L)' 'MESFTTVHVLRHGEVENPGKILYGRQPGWRLSERGVAMAESVANWSKSLDIGA' A
#
# COMPACT_ATOMS: atom_id res chain seq x y z
N MET A 1 -30.80 -1.22 -14.91
CA MET A 1 -30.04 -1.30 -13.65
C MET A 1 -28.85 -0.36 -13.82
N GLU A 2 -28.67 0.62 -12.95
CA GLU A 2 -27.52 1.52 -13.05
C GLU A 2 -26.22 0.75 -12.80
N SER A 3 -25.20 1.06 -13.58
CA SER A 3 -23.85 0.51 -13.44
C SER A 3 -23.04 1.44 -12.53
N PHE A 4 -22.42 0.88 -11.49
CA PHE A 4 -21.52 1.62 -10.61
C PHE A 4 -20.06 1.27 -10.91
N THR A 5 -19.19 2.27 -10.82
CA THR A 5 -17.73 2.08 -10.87
C THR A 5 -17.18 2.13 -9.46
N THR A 6 -16.45 1.09 -9.05
CA THR A 6 -15.76 1.05 -7.75
C THR A 6 -14.30 1.44 -7.90
N VAL A 7 -13.80 2.32 -7.03
CA VAL A 7 -12.39 2.72 -6.97
C VAL A 7 -11.83 2.35 -5.59
N HIS A 8 -10.79 1.52 -5.56
CA HIS A 8 -10.06 1.17 -4.34
C HIS A 8 -8.78 2.00 -4.27
N VAL A 9 -8.56 2.70 -3.15
CA VAL A 9 -7.35 3.49 -2.91
C VAL A 9 -6.62 2.91 -1.71
N LEU A 10 -5.30 2.77 -1.82
CA LEU A 10 -4.46 2.21 -0.78
C LEU A 10 -3.25 3.12 -0.52
N ARG A 11 -2.91 3.30 0.76
CA ARG A 11 -1.63 3.91 1.16
C ARG A 11 -0.54 2.84 1.20
N HIS A 12 0.70 3.22 0.87
CA HIS A 12 1.86 2.36 1.10
C HIS A 12 1.94 1.86 2.56
N GLY A 13 2.61 0.73 2.74
CA GLY A 13 2.86 0.17 4.08
C GLY A 13 3.80 1.01 4.93
N GLU A 14 4.11 0.54 6.13
CA GLU A 14 5.06 1.21 7.02
C GLU A 14 6.43 1.32 6.33
N VAL A 15 7.01 2.50 6.40
CA VAL A 15 8.35 2.79 5.90
C VAL A 15 9.33 2.72 7.07
N GLU A 16 10.50 2.13 6.84
CA GLU A 16 11.58 2.11 7.84
C GLU A 16 12.04 3.55 8.13
N ASN A 17 11.63 4.10 9.29
CA ASN A 17 11.86 5.49 9.69
C ASN A 17 12.17 5.59 11.19
N PRO A 18 13.32 5.06 11.65
CA PRO A 18 13.67 5.02 13.07
C PRO A 18 13.86 6.43 13.66
N GLY A 19 14.33 7.38 12.84
CA GLY A 19 14.49 8.78 13.22
C GLY A 19 13.18 9.59 13.28
N LYS A 20 12.05 9.00 12.87
CA LYS A 20 10.72 9.64 12.84
C LYS A 20 10.73 10.99 12.13
N ILE A 21 11.53 11.12 11.07
CA ILE A 21 11.64 12.37 10.32
C ILE A 21 10.54 12.48 9.27
N LEU A 22 10.15 13.71 8.96
CA LEU A 22 9.28 14.03 7.84
C LEU A 22 10.12 14.18 6.57
N TYR A 23 10.27 13.09 5.81
CA TYR A 23 11.15 13.02 4.64
C TYR A 23 10.54 13.53 3.32
N GLY A 24 9.25 13.86 3.31
CA GLY A 24 8.56 14.43 2.13
C GLY A 24 8.73 13.58 0.86
N ARG A 25 9.34 14.17 -0.18
CA ARG A 25 9.58 13.53 -1.49
C ARG A 25 11.00 12.98 -1.66
N GLN A 26 11.79 12.90 -0.59
CA GLN A 26 13.16 12.40 -0.66
C GLN A 26 13.16 10.94 -1.19
N PRO A 27 14.08 10.57 -2.10
CA PRO A 27 14.17 9.21 -2.61
C PRO A 27 14.86 8.26 -1.62
N GLY A 28 14.79 6.95 -1.88
CA GLY A 28 15.57 5.92 -1.18
C GLY A 28 14.88 5.25 0.03
N TRP A 29 13.71 5.74 0.44
CA TRP A 29 12.91 5.15 1.51
C TRP A 29 12.24 3.85 1.06
N ARG A 30 12.25 2.84 1.93
CA ARG A 30 11.70 1.50 1.68
C ARG A 30 10.76 1.08 2.80
N LEU A 31 9.90 0.12 2.49
CA LEU A 31 9.07 -0.52 3.50
C LEU A 31 9.95 -1.14 4.60
N SER A 32 9.50 -1.05 5.85
CA SER A 32 10.03 -1.89 6.92
C SER A 32 9.60 -3.34 6.69
N GLU A 33 10.14 -4.29 7.45
CA GLU A 33 9.67 -5.69 7.43
C GLU A 33 8.16 -5.78 7.71
N ARG A 34 7.68 -5.00 8.68
CA ARG A 34 6.25 -4.86 8.96
C ARG A 34 5.50 -4.26 7.77
N GLY A 35 6.07 -3.24 7.12
CA GLY A 35 5.52 -2.65 5.90
C GLY A 35 5.32 -3.66 4.78
N VAL A 36 6.27 -4.57 4.59
CA VAL A 36 6.17 -5.67 3.63
C VAL A 36 5.04 -6.63 4.01
N ALA A 37 4.95 -7.06 5.28
CA ALA A 37 3.86 -7.92 5.75
C ALA A 37 2.46 -7.29 5.57
N MET A 38 2.34 -5.96 5.69
CA MET A 38 1.08 -5.27 5.39
C MET A 38 0.76 -5.29 3.89
N ALA A 39 1.77 -5.14 3.02
CA ALA A 39 1.57 -5.27 1.58
C ALA A 39 1.11 -6.69 1.21
N GLU A 40 1.70 -7.73 1.80
CA GLU A 40 1.25 -9.12 1.61
C GLU A 40 -0.19 -9.35 2.09
N SER A 41 -0.58 -8.73 3.21
CA SER A 41 -1.95 -8.83 3.73
C SER A 41 -2.96 -8.24 2.74
N VAL A 42 -2.65 -7.08 2.16
CA VAL A 42 -3.51 -6.46 1.14
C VAL A 42 -3.51 -7.28 -0.15
N ALA A 43 -2.35 -7.77 -0.59
CA ALA A 43 -2.27 -8.64 -1.76
C ALA A 43 -3.11 -9.90 -1.61
N ASN A 44 -3.16 -10.49 -0.41
CA ASN A 44 -4.03 -11.63 -0.11
C ASN A 44 -5.51 -11.25 -0.12
N TRP A 45 -5.88 -10.12 0.49
CA TRP A 45 -7.25 -9.62 0.49
C TRP A 45 -7.77 -9.30 -0.92
N SER A 46 -6.91 -8.75 -1.78
CA SER A 46 -7.29 -8.30 -3.11
C SER A 46 -7.37 -9.42 -4.16
N LYS A 47 -7.09 -10.68 -3.80
CA LYS A 47 -7.10 -11.81 -4.76
C LYS A 47 -8.44 -12.03 -5.46
N SER A 48 -9.55 -11.66 -4.81
CA SER A 48 -10.89 -11.77 -5.40
C SER A 48 -11.30 -10.54 -6.21
N LEU A 49 -10.49 -9.48 -6.20
CA LEU A 49 -10.74 -8.30 -7.01
C LEU A 49 -10.18 -8.56 -8.41
N ASP A 50 -10.96 -8.20 -9.43
CA ASP A 50 -10.47 -8.12 -10.80
C ASP A 50 -9.69 -6.81 -10.96
N ILE A 51 -8.46 -6.82 -10.46
CA ILE A 51 -7.53 -5.70 -10.52
C ILE A 51 -6.51 -5.96 -11.63
N GLY A 52 -6.56 -5.15 -12.69
CA GLY A 52 -5.49 -5.11 -13.67
C GLY A 52 -4.21 -4.58 -13.02
N ALA A 53 -3.13 -5.36 -13.08
CA ALA A 53 -1.79 -4.98 -12.66
C ALA A 53 -0.87 -4.82 -13.88
#